data_AF-A0A3D6EI07-F1
#
_entry.id   AF-A0A3D6EI07-F1
#
_cell.length_a   1.000
_cell.length_b   1.000
_cell.length_c   1.000
_cell.angle_alpha   90.00
_cell.angle_beta   90.00
_cell.angle_gamma   90.00
#
_symmetry.space_group_name_H-M   'P 1'
#
loop_
_entity.id
_entity.type
_entity.pdbx_description
1 polymer ?
#
loop_
_entity_poly.entity_id
_entity_poly.type
_entity_poly.pdbx_seq_one_letter_code
_entity_poly.pdbx_strand_id
1 'polypeptide(L)' 'MFHQKWRVYQYSSSPSQRDDIEYAVASYAMEMSPALYRVLASGRNGFLMEHTHFAADMTDAIARLEQMLNAEK' A
#
# COMPACT_ATOMS: atom_id res chain seq x y z
N MET A 1 -4.23 7.38 -4.23
CA MET A 1 -4.58 7.00 -2.83
C MET A 1 -3.33 6.67 -2.02
N PHE A 2 -2.48 5.73 -2.46
CA PHE A 2 -1.28 5.33 -1.68
C PHE A 2 -0.34 6.49 -1.31
N HIS A 3 0.07 7.35 -2.24
CA HIS A 3 0.89 8.53 -1.90
C HIS A 3 0.31 9.40 -0.78
N GLN A 4 -1.01 9.62 -0.81
CA GLN A 4 -1.68 10.47 0.17
C GLN A 4 -1.69 9.80 1.56
N LYS A 5 -2.09 8.54 1.62
CA LYS A 5 -2.14 7.76 2.87
C LYS A 5 -0.74 7.56 3.47
N TRP A 6 0.25 7.28 2.62
CA TRP A 6 1.65 7.13 3.03
C TRP A 6 2.20 8.41 3.65
N ARG A 7 1.97 9.58 3.03
CA ARG A 7 2.42 10.86 3.59
C ARG A 7 1.84 11.08 4.99
N VAL A 8 0.55 10.84 5.21
CA VAL A 8 -0.05 10.99 6.54
C VAL A 8 0.53 9.98 7.53
N TYR A 9 0.70 8.72 7.11
CA TYR A 9 1.28 7.66 7.94
C TYR A 9 2.70 8.01 8.44
N GLN A 10 3.57 8.46 7.53
CA GLN A 10 4.96 8.80 7.82
C GLN A 10 5.11 9.89 8.88
N TYR A 11 4.23 10.90 8.85
CA TYR A 11 4.29 12.05 9.75
C TYR A 11 3.33 11.94 10.95
N SER A 12 2.50 10.90 11.02
CA SER A 12 1.62 10.66 12.17
C SER A 12 2.43 10.22 13.38
N SER A 13 2.20 10.86 14.52
CA SER A 13 2.63 10.40 15.85
C SER A 13 1.51 9.67 16.62
N SER A 14 0.32 9.54 16.02
CA SER A 14 -0.84 8.89 16.63
C SER A 14 -0.93 7.42 16.18
N PRO A 15 -0.80 6.45 17.10
CA PRO A 15 -0.94 5.02 16.77
C PRO A 15 -2.31 4.69 16.15
N SER A 16 -3.40 5.23 16.71
CA SER A 16 -4.75 4.98 16.17
C SER A 16 -4.92 5.51 14.75
N GLN A 17 -4.34 6.67 14.44
CA GLN A 17 -4.38 7.19 13.07
C GLN A 17 -3.57 6.32 12.09
N ARG A 18 -2.46 5.72 12.56
CA ARG A 18 -1.71 4.76 11.76
C ARG A 18 -2.53 3.51 11.50
N ASP A 19 -3.16 2.94 12.54
CA ASP A 19 -4.03 1.77 12.41
C ASP A 19 -5.20 2.03 11.45
N ASP A 20 -5.85 3.20 11.53
CA ASP A 20 -6.93 3.60 10.61
C ASP A 20 -6.45 3.69 9.15
N ILE A 21 -5.22 4.13 8.93
CA ILE A 21 -4.60 4.17 7.60
C ILE A 21 -4.30 2.77 7.10
N GLU A 22 -3.72 1.92 7.95
CA GLU A 22 -3.41 0.53 7.64
C GLU A 22 -4.70 -0.24 7.27
N TYR A 23 -5.75 -0.09 8.07
CA TYR A 23 -7.06 -0.67 7.79
C TYR A 23 -7.62 -0.19 6.44
N ALA A 24 -7.62 1.12 6.18
CA ALA A 24 -8.15 1.67 4.94
C ALA A 24 -7.38 1.18 3.70
N VAL A 25 -6.06 0.99 3.82
CA VAL A 25 -5.22 0.46 2.75
C VAL A 25 -5.44 -1.03 2.56
N ALA A 26 -5.57 -1.81 3.64
CA ALA A 26 -5.89 -3.23 3.59
C ALA A 26 -7.28 -3.47 2.95
N SER A 27 -8.30 -2.70 3.32
CA SER A 27 -9.63 -2.76 2.69
C SER A 27 -9.56 -2.50 1.19
N TYR A 28 -8.81 -1.46 0.78
CA TYR A 28 -8.60 -1.20 -0.64
C TYR A 28 -7.87 -2.35 -1.33
N ALA A 29 -6.85 -2.94 -0.71
CA ALA A 29 -6.11 -4.05 -1.29
C ALA A 29 -6.99 -5.31 -1.46
N MET A 30 -7.94 -5.55 -0.55
CA MET A 30 -8.92 -6.63 -0.64
C MET A 30 -9.93 -6.42 -1.77
N GLU A 31 -10.33 -5.18 -2.02
CA GLU A 31 -11.30 -4.83 -3.08
C GLU A 31 -10.65 -4.54 -4.44
N MET A 32 -9.32 -4.43 -4.48
CA MET A 32 -8.55 -4.14 -5.68
C MET A 32 -8.66 -5.27 -6.72
N SER A 33 -8.58 -4.90 -8.01
CA SER A 33 -8.50 -5.87 -9.11
C SER A 33 -7.45 -6.96 -8.80
N PRO A 34 -7.82 -8.26 -8.90
CA PRO A 34 -6.87 -9.35 -8.65
C PRO A 34 -5.63 -9.32 -9.54
N ALA A 35 -5.75 -8.77 -10.76
CA ALA A 35 -4.61 -8.61 -11.65
C ALA A 35 -3.60 -7.58 -11.10
N LEU A 36 -4.11 -6.42 -10.67
CA LEU A 36 -3.27 -5.37 -10.08
C LEU A 36 -2.68 -5.84 -8.74
N TYR A 37 -3.48 -6.49 -7.88
CA TYR A 37 -2.98 -7.05 -6.62
C TYR A 37 -1.81 -8.02 -6.86
N ARG A 38 -1.91 -8.94 -7.81
CA ARG A 38 -0.81 -9.88 -8.11
C ARG A 38 0.47 -9.17 -8.54
N VAL A 39 0.37 -8.13 -9.37
CA VAL A 39 1.53 -7.34 -9.80
C VAL A 39 2.18 -6.62 -8.62
N LEU A 40 1.37 -6.01 -7.75
CA LEU A 40 1.88 -5.29 -6.58
C LEU A 40 2.44 -6.24 -5.50
N ALA A 41 1.77 -7.36 -5.23
CA ALA A 41 2.19 -8.32 -4.22
C ALA A 41 3.41 -9.15 -4.65
N SER A 42 3.60 -9.41 -5.95
CA SER A 42 4.69 -10.27 -6.48
C SER A 42 4.85 -11.59 -5.70
N GLY A 43 3.73 -12.22 -5.34
CA GLY A 43 3.73 -13.49 -4.61
C GLY A 43 3.93 -13.39 -3.09
N ARG A 44 4.09 -12.18 -2.52
CA ARG A 44 4.07 -11.98 -1.06
C ARG A 44 2.65 -12.17 -0.53
N ASN A 45 2.48 -13.11 0.40
CA ASN A 45 1.23 -13.28 1.14
C ASN A 45 1.02 -12.10 2.10
N GLY A 46 -0.23 -11.67 2.27
CA GLY A 46 -0.56 -10.59 3.21
C GLY A 46 -0.06 -9.20 2.81
N PHE A 47 0.35 -9.00 1.55
CA PHE A 47 0.84 -7.71 1.07
C PHE A 47 -0.18 -6.57 1.32
N LEU A 48 0.26 -5.51 2.02
CA LEU A 48 -0.58 -4.39 2.50
C LEU A 48 -1.67 -4.74 3.52
N MET A 49 -1.68 -5.97 4.05
CA MET A 49 -2.66 -6.45 5.03
C MET A 49 -2.05 -6.72 6.41
N GLU A 50 -0.73 -6.72 6.52
CA GLU A 50 -0.02 -7.00 7.77
C GLU A 50 0.63 -5.75 8.37
N HIS A 51 0.29 -5.46 9.63
CA HIS A 51 0.85 -4.33 10.38
C HIS A 51 2.39 -4.33 10.41
N THR A 52 3.01 -5.50 10.55
CA THR A 52 4.48 -5.63 10.68
C THR A 52 5.24 -5.28 9.41
N HIS A 53 4.61 -5.42 8.24
CA HIS A 53 5.23 -5.19 6.94
C HIS A 53 4.68 -3.96 6.21
N PHE A 54 3.66 -3.30 6.79
CA PHE A 54 2.89 -2.25 6.14
C PHE A 54 3.76 -1.15 5.51
N ALA A 55 4.72 -0.60 6.26
CA ALA A 55 5.56 0.48 5.78
C ALA A 55 6.38 0.08 4.54
N ALA A 56 6.97 -1.12 4.54
CA ALA A 56 7.75 -1.63 3.42
C ALA A 56 6.85 -1.94 2.21
N ASP A 57 5.71 -2.60 2.46
CA ASP A 57 4.74 -2.92 1.41
C ASP A 57 4.18 -1.65 0.76
N MET A 58 3.93 -0.61 1.55
CA MET A 58 3.42 0.67 1.07
C MET A 58 4.43 1.39 0.17
N THR A 59 5.70 1.41 0.54
CA THR A 59 6.76 1.98 -0.31
C THR A 59 6.96 1.17 -1.60
N ASP A 60 6.91 -0.16 -1.51
CA ASP A 60 7.04 -1.04 -2.68
C ASP A 60 5.85 -0.87 -3.64
N ALA A 61 4.63 -0.78 -3.11
CA ALA A 61 3.43 -0.55 -3.89
C ALA A 61 3.49 0.78 -4.65
N ILE A 62 3.94 1.84 -3.99
CA ILE A 62 4.11 3.17 -4.60
C ILE A 62 5.14 3.09 -5.74
N ALA A 63 6.33 2.53 -5.48
CA ALA A 63 7.39 2.45 -6.48
C ALA A 63 6.96 1.67 -7.72
N ARG A 64 6.23 0.56 -7.56
CA ARG A 64 5.73 -0.24 -8.68
C ARG A 64 4.67 0.48 -9.48
N LEU A 65 3.73 1.16 -8.82
CA LEU A 65 2.73 1.97 -9.51
C LEU A 65 3.37 3.10 -10.30
N GLU A 66 4.40 3.77 -9.76
CA GLU A 66 5.17 4.78 -10.47
C GLU A 66 5.89 4.20 -11.70
N GLN A 67 6.49 3.01 -11.57
CA GLN A 67 7.11 2.32 -12.70
C GLN A 67 6.10 2.00 -13.80
N MET A 68 4.91 1.49 -13.45
CA MET A 68 3.84 1.19 -14.41
C MET A 68 3.38 2.45 -15.15
N LEU A 69 3.13 3.55 -14.42
CA LEU A 69 2.70 4.83 -15.00
C LEU A 69 3.75 5.48 -15.90
N ASN A 70 5.04 5.25 -15.61
CA ASN A 70 6.14 5.79 -16.42
C ASN A 70 6.53 4.89 -17.60
N ALA A 71 6.25 3.59 -17.52
CA ALA A 71 6.49 2.64 -18.62
C ALA A 71 5.44 2.75 -19.75
N GLU A 72 4.29 3.37 -19.48
CA GLU A 72 3.23 3.65 -20.46
C GLU A 72 3.42 5.00 -21.22
N LYS A 73 4.54 5.70 -20.99
CA LYS A 73 4.92 6.94 -21.70
C LYS A 73 6.02 6.68 -22.71
#